data_AF-A0A1Q6Z2X5-F1
#
_entry.id   AF-A0A1Q6Z2X5-F1
#
_cell.length_a   1.000
_cell.length_b   1.000
_cell.length_c   1.000
_cell.angle_alpha   90.00
_cell.angle_beta   90.00
_cell.angle_gamma   90.00
#
_symmetry.space_group_name_H-M   'P 1'
#
loop_
_entity.id
_entity.type
_entity.pdbx_description
1 polymer ?
#
loop_
_entity_poly.entity_id
_entity_poly.type
_entity_poly.pdbx_seq_one_letter_code
_entity_poly.pdbx_strand_id
1 'polypeptide(L)'
;MKFLCLDCDEPMKLHGTAGPDEGSLTVTFRCPECGFRVAMLTNAFETQMVQSLGVKIGGRTTPPAPFEHVRASMAGARPDAFTEAPTAEPAASSCPFAAMLSEGATAVPAAVTWSPEAEVRIARIPDFIRPMARRAIERYAEAKGLATITEGVMDEARGAFGM
;
A
#
# COMPACT_ATOMS: atom_id res chain seq x y z
N MET A 1 4.64 16.79 -1.61
CA MET A 1 3.43 17.40 -2.20
C MET A 1 3.60 18.92 -2.24
N LYS A 2 2.96 19.61 -3.20
CA LYS A 2 2.93 21.09 -3.30
C LYS A 2 1.52 21.56 -2.99
N PHE A 3 1.38 22.65 -2.25
CA PHE A 3 0.08 23.23 -1.89
C PHE A 3 0.02 24.70 -2.32
N LEU A 4 -1.15 25.18 -2.73
CA LEU A 4 -1.41 26.56 -3.12
C LEU A 4 -2.40 27.17 -2.12
N CYS A 5 -2.11 28.37 -1.63
CA CYS A 5 -3.08 29.11 -0.82
C CYS A 5 -4.08 29.80 -1.74
N LEU A 6 -5.38 29.51 -1.62
CA LEU A 6 -6.39 30.07 -2.52
C LEU A 6 -6.68 31.56 -2.25
N ASP A 7 -6.54 32.01 -1.01
CA ASP A 7 -6.79 33.42 -0.65
C ASP A 7 -5.69 34.37 -1.16
N CYS A 8 -4.46 33.87 -1.29
CA CYS A 8 -3.30 34.67 -1.70
C CYS A 8 -2.75 34.29 -3.08
N ASP A 9 -3.26 33.22 -3.69
CA ASP A 9 -2.76 32.62 -4.94
C ASP A 9 -1.24 32.32 -4.94
N GLU A 10 -0.70 31.98 -3.77
CA GLU A 10 0.76 31.81 -3.57
C GLU A 10 1.09 30.37 -3.13
N PRO A 11 2.14 29.73 -3.71
CA PRO A 11 2.59 28.41 -3.29
C PRO A 11 3.02 28.39 -1.81
N MET A 12 2.43 27.47 -1.05
CA MET A 12 2.76 27.27 0.35
C MET A 12 4.16 26.66 0.49
N LYS A 13 4.89 27.10 1.51
CA LYS A 13 6.25 26.65 1.83
C LYS A 13 6.23 25.66 2.99
N LEU A 14 7.20 24.74 3.02
CA LEU A 14 7.38 23.87 4.17
C LEU A 14 7.68 24.74 5.40
N HIS A 15 6.89 24.57 6.44
CA HIS A 15 7.06 25.29 7.70
C HIS A 15 7.81 24.45 8.73
N GLY A 16 7.57 23.14 8.77
CA GLY A 16 8.27 22.24 9.68
C GLY A 16 7.82 20.79 9.58
N THR A 17 8.61 19.91 10.16
CA THR A 17 8.33 18.48 10.30
C THR A 17 8.48 18.09 11.77
N ALA A 18 7.51 17.37 12.31
CA ALA A 18 7.50 16.88 13.69
C ALA A 18 7.23 15.36 13.72
N GLY A 19 7.77 14.67 14.72
CA GLY A 19 7.77 13.20 14.82
C GLY A 19 9.03 12.54 14.22
N PRO A 20 9.08 11.20 14.13
CA PRO A 20 7.96 10.27 14.25
C PRO A 20 7.54 10.02 15.70
N ASP A 21 6.30 10.37 16.05
CA ASP A 21 5.67 10.04 17.33
C ASP A 21 4.74 8.83 17.11
N GLU A 22 4.96 7.73 17.84
CA GLU A 22 4.29 6.44 17.59
C GLU A 22 4.36 5.97 16.12
N GLY A 23 5.43 6.35 15.42
CA GLY A 23 5.63 6.04 14.01
C GLY A 23 4.96 7.02 13.03
N SER A 24 4.11 7.95 13.47
CA SER A 24 3.49 8.95 12.60
C SER A 24 4.34 10.20 12.43
N LEU A 25 4.47 10.72 11.21
CA LEU A 25 5.19 11.96 10.92
C LEU A 25 4.19 13.06 10.53
N THR A 26 4.38 14.24 11.11
CA THR A 26 3.61 15.44 10.75
C THR A 26 4.46 16.37 9.89
N VAL A 27 3.95 16.77 8.73
CA VAL A 27 4.59 17.74 7.83
C VAL A 27 3.68 18.96 7.68
N THR A 28 4.12 20.11 8.14
CA THR A 28 3.35 21.36 8.13
C THR A 28 3.79 22.28 6.99
N PHE A 29 2.85 22.79 6.23
CA PHE A 29 3.03 23.82 5.20
C PHE A 29 2.37 25.12 5.64
N ARG A 30 2.97 26.25 5.24
CA ARG A 30 2.49 27.60 5.57
C ARG A 30 2.48 28.49 4.34
N CYS A 31 1.40 29.27 4.16
CA CYS A 31 1.37 30.38 3.20
C CYS A 31 2.30 31.50 3.67
N PRO A 32 3.22 32.01 2.83
CA PRO A 32 4.13 33.08 3.23
C PRO A 32 3.43 34.43 3.47
N GLU A 33 2.29 34.67 2.82
CA GLU A 33 1.55 35.94 2.89
C GLU A 33 0.61 35.99 4.11
N CYS A 34 -0.46 35.19 4.13
CA CYS A 34 -1.47 35.25 5.19
C CYS A 34 -1.17 34.34 6.40
N GLY A 35 -0.16 33.47 6.30
CA GLY A 35 0.19 32.55 7.38
C GLY A 35 -0.75 31.35 7.58
N PHE A 36 -1.71 31.12 6.67
CA PHE A 36 -2.54 29.92 6.67
C PHE A 36 -1.69 28.64 6.70
N ARG A 37 -2.11 27.63 7.47
CA ARG A 37 -1.33 26.41 7.71
C ARG A 37 -2.15 25.15 7.45
N VAL A 38 -1.50 24.15 6.88
CA VAL A 38 -2.02 22.79 6.70
C VAL A 38 -0.97 21.81 7.16
N ALA A 39 -1.38 20.75 7.87
CA ALA A 39 -0.50 19.68 8.31
C ALA A 39 -0.93 18.35 7.67
N MET A 40 0.04 17.64 7.10
CA MET A 40 -0.12 16.27 6.63
C MET A 40 0.38 15.34 7.73
N LEU A 41 -0.47 14.42 8.18
CA LEU A 41 -0.15 13.39 9.16
C LEU A 41 -0.02 12.05 8.43
N THR A 42 1.17 11.46 8.40
CA THR A 42 1.40 10.17 7.74
C THR A 42 1.07 9.00 8.66
N ASN A 43 0.71 7.86 8.08
CA ASN A 43 0.53 6.64 8.85
C ASN A 43 1.88 6.11 9.37
N ALA A 44 1.88 5.34 10.46
CA ALA A 44 3.04 4.63 10.98
C ALA A 44 3.73 3.75 9.94
N PHE A 45 2.96 2.98 9.16
CA PHE A 45 3.49 2.09 8.14
C PHE A 45 4.17 2.85 6.99
N GLU A 46 3.55 3.95 6.54
CA GLU A 46 4.11 4.80 5.47
C GLU A 46 5.42 5.46 5.92
N THR A 47 5.47 5.96 7.15
CA THR A 47 6.65 6.61 7.71
C THR A 47 7.81 5.63 7.83
N GLN A 48 7.54 4.41 8.31
CA GLN A 48 8.55 3.34 8.41
C GLN A 48 9.12 2.95 7.05
N MET A 49 8.26 2.81 6.03
CA MET A 49 8.68 2.47 4.67
C MET A 49 9.54 3.57 4.05
N VAL A 50 9.17 4.85 4.19
CA VAL A 50 9.95 5.96 3.63
C VAL A 50 11.31 6.10 4.34
N GLN A 51 11.38 5.80 5.64
CA GLN A 51 12.63 5.77 6.39
C GLN A 51 13.57 4.65 5.93
N SER A 52 13.05 3.44 5.67
CA SER A 52 13.88 2.32 5.20
C SER A 52 14.48 2.58 3.80
N LEU A 53 13.78 3.36 2.98
CA LEU A 53 14.26 3.82 1.68
C LEU A 53 15.31 4.95 1.78
N GLY A 54 15.60 5.47 2.98
CA GLY A 54 16.61 6.50 3.21
C GLY A 54 16.28 7.87 2.59
N VAL A 55 15.00 8.10 2.27
CA VAL A 55 14.53 9.34 1.64
C VAL A 55 14.35 10.42 2.71
N LYS A 56 15.10 11.52 2.59
CA LYS A 56 14.97 12.68 3.49
C LYS A 56 13.71 13.47 3.18
N ILE A 57 12.77 13.50 4.13
CA ILE A 57 11.55 14.30 4.06
C ILE A 57 11.87 15.70 4.60
N GLY A 58 11.55 16.76 3.84
CA GLY A 58 11.71 18.14 4.32
C GLY A 58 12.43 19.13 3.40
N GLY A 59 12.80 18.73 2.18
CA GLY A 59 13.56 19.61 1.29
C GLY A 59 15.00 19.79 1.78
N ARG A 60 15.97 19.70 0.86
CA ARG A 60 17.39 19.76 1.22
C ARG A 60 17.79 21.22 1.44
N THR A 61 18.35 21.53 2.60
CA THR A 61 18.97 22.84 2.91
C THR A 61 20.47 22.88 2.61
N THR A 62 21.08 21.73 2.27
CA THR A 62 22.50 21.59 1.92
C THR A 62 22.72 20.62 0.74
N PRO A 63 23.74 20.88 -0.10
CA PRO A 63 24.08 20.02 -1.23
C PRO A 63 24.55 18.62 -0.76
N PRO A 64 24.40 17.59 -1.62
CA PRO A 64 24.80 16.22 -1.27
C PRO A 64 26.30 16.11 -1.06
N ALA A 65 26.67 15.53 0.09
CA ALA A 65 28.05 15.18 0.37
C ALA A 65 28.43 13.88 -0.36
N PRO A 66 29.72 13.67 -0.72
CA PRO A 66 30.18 12.42 -1.30
C PRO A 66 29.86 11.24 -0.36
N PHE A 67 29.33 10.16 -0.96
CA PHE A 67 28.98 8.92 -0.26
C PHE A 67 28.02 9.11 0.93
N GLU A 68 27.17 10.13 0.91
CA GLU A 68 26.21 10.45 1.99
C GLU A 68 25.34 9.25 2.39
N HIS A 69 24.81 8.50 1.40
CA HIS A 69 23.99 7.31 1.65
C HIS A 69 24.78 6.16 2.32
N VAL A 70 26.02 5.92 1.90
CA VAL A 70 26.89 4.90 2.50
C VAL A 70 27.26 5.28 3.94
N ARG A 71 27.52 6.56 4.18
CA ARG A 71 27.82 7.05 5.53
C ARG A 71 26.60 6.95 6.45
N ALA A 72 25.40 7.24 5.94
CA ALA A 72 24.16 7.12 6.69
C ALA A 72 23.82 5.66 7.04
N SER A 73 24.06 4.71 6.13
CA SER A 73 23.84 3.29 6.42
C SER A 73 24.80 2.74 7.49
N MET A 74 26.05 3.21 7.52
CA MET A 74 27.02 2.82 8.55
C MET A 74 26.78 3.49 9.91
N ALA A 75 26.15 4.66 9.95
CA ALA A 75 25.84 5.36 11.20
C ALA A 75 24.78 4.64 12.06
N GLY A 76 24.00 3.74 11.46
CA GLY A 76 23.04 2.87 12.16
C GLY A 76 23.62 1.53 12.63
N ALA A 77 24.91 1.26 12.41
CA ALA A 77 25.54 0.01 12.82
C ALA A 77 25.62 -0.06 14.36
N ARG A 78 25.00 -1.10 14.94
CA ARG A 78 25.08 -1.36 16.38
C ARG A 78 26.52 -1.76 16.75
N PRO A 79 27.10 -1.23 17.84
CA PRO A 79 28.50 -1.48 18.21
C PRO A 79 28.79 -2.95 18.57
N ASP A 80 27.75 -3.77 18.79
CA ASP A 80 27.87 -5.14 19.28
C ASP A 80 27.65 -6.20 18.18
N ALA A 81 27.63 -5.80 16.91
CA ALA A 81 27.31 -6.67 15.77
C ALA A 81 28.30 -7.83 15.55
N PHE A 82 29.45 -7.84 16.24
CA PHE A 82 30.52 -8.84 16.09
C PHE A 82 30.90 -9.55 17.39
N THR A 83 30.10 -9.44 18.46
CA THR A 83 30.35 -10.24 19.67
C THR A 83 29.75 -11.63 19.49
N GLU A 84 30.61 -12.58 19.12
CA GLU A 84 30.30 -13.99 18.91
C GLU A 84 30.02 -14.72 20.24
N ALA A 85 28.88 -15.42 20.33
CA ALA A 85 28.60 -16.46 21.33
C ALA A 85 28.47 -17.81 20.61
N PRO A 86 28.88 -18.94 21.23
CA PRO A 86 29.38 -20.09 20.49
C PRO A 86 28.29 -20.98 19.86
N THR A 87 28.63 -21.44 18.66
CA THR A 87 28.18 -22.60 17.86
C THR A 87 27.08 -23.53 18.38
N ALA A 88 26.00 -23.62 17.60
CA ALA A 88 25.23 -24.86 17.37
C ALA A 88 24.72 -24.91 15.90
N GLU A 89 25.01 -26.05 15.26
CA GLU A 89 24.70 -26.67 13.95
C GLU A 89 23.71 -26.05 12.92
N PRO A 90 23.89 -26.38 11.60
CA PRO A 90 23.10 -25.82 10.52
C PRO A 90 21.75 -26.52 10.39
N ALA A 91 20.67 -25.86 10.83
CA ALA A 91 19.33 -26.24 10.44
C ALA A 91 19.07 -25.77 8.99
N ALA A 92 18.78 -26.74 8.13
CA ALA A 92 18.17 -26.54 6.82
C ALA A 92 17.08 -25.45 6.89
N SER A 93 16.95 -24.68 5.80
CA SER A 93 15.96 -23.62 5.61
C SER A 93 14.55 -24.12 5.88
N SER A 94 14.14 -24.07 7.14
CA SER A 94 12.79 -24.29 7.61
C SER A 94 12.09 -22.95 7.51
N CYS A 95 11.55 -22.67 6.33
CA CYS A 95 10.54 -21.64 6.19
C CYS A 95 9.36 -22.07 7.10
N PRO A 96 9.12 -21.40 8.25
CA PRO A 96 8.11 -21.86 9.23
C PRO A 96 6.68 -21.68 8.70
N PHE A 97 6.55 -21.00 7.56
CA PHE A 97 5.28 -20.66 6.91
C PHE A 97 4.89 -21.65 5.81
N ALA A 98 5.78 -22.57 5.40
CA ALA A 98 5.51 -23.51 4.31
C ALA A 98 4.60 -24.68 4.75
N ALA A 99 4.52 -24.97 6.06
CA ALA A 99 3.75 -26.09 6.60
C ALA A 99 2.25 -25.79 6.79
N MET A 100 1.82 -24.52 6.77
CA MET A 100 0.40 -24.17 6.99
C MET A 100 -0.43 -23.96 5.71
N LEU A 101 0.12 -24.20 4.51
CA LEU A 101 -0.63 -24.07 3.25
C LEU A 101 -1.03 -25.40 2.61
N SER A 102 -0.84 -26.53 3.29
CA SER A 102 -1.17 -27.86 2.73
C SER A 102 -2.43 -28.53 3.31
N GLU A 103 -3.15 -27.87 4.23
CA GLU A 103 -4.41 -28.37 4.79
C GLU A 103 -5.56 -27.42 4.49
N GLY A 104 -5.81 -27.30 3.21
CA GLY A 104 -6.95 -26.59 2.65
C GLY A 104 -7.08 -27.01 1.20
N ALA A 105 -7.36 -28.30 0.97
CA ALA A 105 -7.91 -28.75 -0.30
C ALA A 105 -9.24 -28.03 -0.49
N THR A 106 -9.18 -26.81 -1.02
CA THR A 106 -10.33 -26.15 -1.60
C THR A 106 -10.76 -27.06 -2.73
N ALA A 107 -11.89 -27.72 -2.51
CA ALA A 107 -12.66 -28.33 -3.59
C ALA A 107 -12.61 -27.38 -4.77
N VAL A 108 -12.14 -27.87 -5.92
CA VAL A 108 -12.14 -27.12 -7.18
C VAL A 108 -13.54 -26.50 -7.28
N PRO A 109 -13.72 -25.17 -7.08
CA PRO A 109 -15.04 -24.61 -7.12
C PRO A 109 -15.54 -24.90 -8.52
N ALA A 110 -16.73 -25.50 -8.61
CA ALA A 110 -17.38 -25.74 -9.89
C ALA A 110 -17.32 -24.41 -10.65
N ALA A 111 -16.52 -24.36 -11.72
CA ALA A 111 -16.20 -23.13 -12.41
C ALA A 111 -17.52 -22.48 -12.80
N VAL A 112 -17.81 -21.32 -12.19
CA VAL A 112 -19.08 -20.64 -12.41
C VAL A 112 -19.17 -20.29 -13.89
N THR A 113 -20.20 -20.80 -14.56
CA THR A 113 -20.32 -20.66 -16.01
C THR A 113 -20.90 -19.28 -16.33
N TRP A 114 -20.25 -18.53 -17.20
CA TRP A 114 -20.75 -17.23 -17.68
C TRP A 114 -21.75 -17.45 -18.82
N SER A 115 -22.90 -16.78 -18.75
CA SER A 115 -23.81 -16.76 -19.90
C SER A 115 -23.25 -15.84 -21.01
N PRO A 116 -23.58 -16.09 -22.29
CA PRO A 116 -23.11 -15.26 -23.40
C PRO A 116 -23.47 -13.77 -23.23
N GLU A 117 -24.63 -13.49 -22.65
CA GLU A 117 -25.13 -12.13 -22.39
C GLU A 117 -24.29 -11.44 -21.30
N ALA A 118 -23.92 -12.18 -20.25
CA ALA A 118 -23.05 -11.69 -19.18
C ALA A 118 -21.63 -11.39 -19.68
N GLU A 119 -21.11 -12.20 -20.62
CA GLU A 119 -19.82 -11.95 -21.27
C GLU A 119 -19.80 -10.66 -22.10
N VAL A 120 -20.86 -10.40 -22.85
CA VAL A 120 -21.01 -9.15 -23.61
C VAL A 120 -21.06 -7.93 -22.68
N ARG A 121 -21.73 -8.06 -21.52
CA ARG A 121 -21.84 -6.97 -20.55
C ARG A 121 -20.51 -6.67 -19.86
N ILE A 122 -19.76 -7.70 -19.45
CA ILE A 122 -18.44 -7.50 -18.82
C ILE A 122 -17.38 -7.01 -19.81
N ALA A 123 -17.53 -7.27 -21.11
CA ALA A 123 -16.68 -6.71 -22.15
C ALA A 123 -16.80 -5.18 -22.29
N ARG A 124 -17.94 -4.59 -21.89
CA ARG A 124 -18.13 -3.11 -21.88
C ARG A 124 -17.33 -2.40 -20.78
N ILE A 125 -16.85 -3.14 -19.77
CA ILE A 125 -16.00 -2.60 -18.72
C ILE A 125 -14.59 -2.37 -19.28
N PRO A 126 -13.93 -1.23 -18.98
CA PRO A 126 -12.54 -0.99 -19.37
C PRO A 126 -11.60 -2.13 -18.98
N ASP A 127 -10.63 -2.43 -19.86
CA ASP A 127 -9.79 -3.63 -19.74
C ASP A 127 -9.05 -3.74 -18.41
N PHE A 128 -8.60 -2.62 -17.82
CA PHE A 128 -7.88 -2.61 -16.54
C PHE A 128 -8.77 -2.94 -15.33
N ILE A 129 -10.08 -2.69 -15.41
CA ILE A 129 -11.05 -3.00 -14.34
C ILE A 129 -11.70 -4.38 -14.55
N ARG A 130 -11.74 -4.87 -15.80
CA ARG A 130 -12.41 -6.13 -16.17
C ARG A 130 -11.99 -7.34 -15.32
N PRO A 131 -10.69 -7.60 -15.02
CA PRO A 131 -10.27 -8.71 -14.17
C PRO A 131 -10.80 -8.59 -12.73
N MET A 132 -10.84 -7.37 -12.19
CA MET A 132 -11.34 -7.10 -10.85
C MET A 132 -12.86 -7.30 -10.78
N ALA A 133 -13.59 -6.78 -11.78
CA ALA A 133 -15.04 -6.95 -11.87
C ALA A 133 -15.44 -8.42 -12.04
N ARG A 134 -14.73 -9.17 -12.89
CA ARG A 134 -14.98 -10.60 -13.12
C ARG A 134 -14.86 -11.39 -11.83
N ARG A 135 -13.76 -11.22 -11.09
CA ARG A 135 -13.53 -11.87 -9.78
C ARG A 135 -14.54 -11.47 -8.72
N ALA A 136 -15.04 -10.23 -8.74
CA ALA A 136 -16.05 -9.79 -7.79
C ALA A 136 -17.39 -10.50 -8.04
N ILE A 137 -17.79 -10.61 -9.31
CA ILE A 137 -19.04 -11.27 -9.72
C ILE A 137 -18.96 -12.79 -9.52
N GLU A 138 -17.83 -13.42 -9.83
CA GLU A 138 -17.60 -14.85 -9.55
C GLU A 138 -17.71 -15.16 -8.06
N ARG A 139 -17.04 -14.39 -7.20
CA ARG A 139 -17.17 -14.54 -5.74
C ARG A 139 -18.58 -14.31 -5.24
N TYR A 140 -19.32 -13.39 -5.85
CA TYR A 140 -20.72 -13.15 -5.51
C TYR A 140 -21.60 -14.36 -5.86
N ALA A 141 -21.41 -14.93 -7.04
CA ALA A 141 -22.13 -16.12 -7.49
C ALA A 141 -21.78 -17.33 -6.61
N GLU A 142 -20.50 -17.53 -6.30
CA GLU A 142 -20.03 -18.59 -5.38
C GLU A 142 -20.65 -18.45 -3.99
N ALA A 143 -20.67 -17.23 -3.43
CA ALA A 143 -21.25 -16.98 -2.10
C ALA A 143 -22.76 -17.26 -2.06
N LYS A 144 -23.47 -17.10 -3.19
CA LYS A 144 -24.89 -17.46 -3.34
C LYS A 144 -25.12 -18.90 -3.80
N GLY A 145 -24.07 -19.69 -4.05
CA GLY A 145 -24.18 -21.05 -4.57
C GLY A 145 -24.74 -21.12 -6.00
N LEU A 146 -24.59 -20.05 -6.79
CA LEU A 146 -25.07 -19.97 -8.17
C LEU A 146 -24.03 -20.57 -9.11
N ALA A 147 -24.44 -21.57 -9.89
CA ALA A 147 -23.57 -22.24 -10.87
C ALA A 147 -23.41 -21.47 -12.20
N THR A 148 -24.27 -20.48 -12.46
CA THR A 148 -24.28 -19.72 -13.72
C THR A 148 -24.47 -18.22 -13.46
N ILE A 149 -23.60 -17.39 -14.04
CA ILE A 149 -23.68 -15.93 -13.99
C ILE A 149 -24.51 -15.45 -15.19
N THR A 150 -25.75 -15.03 -14.90
CA THR A 150 -26.66 -14.40 -15.86
C THR A 150 -26.69 -12.88 -15.66
N GLU A 151 -27.37 -12.14 -16.55
CA GLU A 151 -27.53 -10.69 -16.39
C GLU A 151 -28.17 -10.30 -15.04
N GLY A 152 -29.17 -11.04 -14.59
CA GLY A 152 -29.82 -10.80 -13.31
C GLY A 152 -28.85 -10.92 -12.13
N VAL A 153 -27.95 -11.92 -12.17
CA VAL A 153 -26.90 -12.08 -11.15
C VAL A 153 -25.92 -10.90 -11.18
N MET A 154 -25.57 -10.39 -12.37
CA MET A 154 -24.70 -9.21 -12.50
C MET A 154 -25.38 -7.93 -11.94
N ASP A 155 -26.69 -7.79 -12.10
CA ASP A 155 -27.44 -6.64 -11.59
C ASP A 155 -27.60 -6.71 -10.07
N GLU A 156 -27.88 -7.89 -9.51
CA GLU A 156 -27.89 -8.10 -8.06
C GLU A 156 -26.50 -7.88 -7.44
N ALA A 157 -25.44 -8.34 -8.12
CA ALA A 157 -24.06 -8.12 -7.68
C ALA A 157 -23.72 -6.62 -7.67
N ARG A 158 -24.15 -5.86 -8.68
CA ARG A 158 -23.95 -4.41 -8.74
C ARG A 158 -24.59 -3.69 -7.55
N GLY A 159 -25.85 -4.04 -7.22
CA GLY A 159 -26.55 -3.49 -6.06
C GLY A 159 -25.85 -3.83 -4.73
N ALA A 160 -25.27 -5.03 -4.61
CA ALA A 160 -24.49 -5.44 -3.44
C ALA A 160 -23.15 -4.69 -3.30
N PHE A 161 -22.56 -4.22 -4.40
CA PHE A 161 -21.32 -3.44 -4.41
C PHE A 161 -21.54 -1.92 -4.28
N GLY A 162 -22.79 -1.47 -4.10
CA GLY A 162 -23.10 -0.06 -3.85
C GLY A 162 -22.94 0.87 -5.06
N MET A 163 -23.21 0.35 -6.27
CA MET A 163 -23.26 1.12 -7.53
C MET A 163 -24.66 1.16 -8.14
#